data_AF-A0A960NJI5-F1
#
_entry.id   AF-A0A960NJI5-F1
#
_cell.length_a   1.000
_cell.length_b   1.000
_cell.length_c   1.000
_cell.angle_alpha   90.00
_cell.angle_beta   90.00
_cell.angle_gamma   90.00
#
_symmetry.space_group_name_H-M   'P 1'
#
loop_
_entity.id
_entity.type
_entity.pdbx_description
1 polymer ?
#
loop_
_entity_poly.entity_id
_entity_poly.type
_entity_poly.pdbx_seq_one_letter_code
_entity_poly.pdbx_strand_id
1 'polypeptide(L)'
;DKNLPVLMALLGIWYNNFFGAETQAILPYDQYMHRFAAYFQQGDMESNGKSVDVDGNPVTYQTGPILWGEPGTNGQHSFFQLIHQGTKLIPCDFIGFNRTHNPLGDHHAKLMANFFAQTRALAFGKTREEVEAEGVDPALVPFKVFNGNKPTNTLMADLLTPSVQGQLIALYEHKIFVQGVLWNINPYDQWGVELGKALAQQILPDLRDEGGKKLAYDSSTNRLIERFRAANHLG
;
A
#
# COMPACT_ATOMS: atom_id res chain seq x y z
N ASP A 1 14.91 4.35 22.29
CA ASP A 1 13.43 4.28 22.34
C ASP A 1 12.75 5.41 21.55
N LYS A 2 13.30 6.63 21.46
CA LYS A 2 12.66 7.79 20.79
C LYS A 2 13.03 8.02 19.31
N ASN A 3 13.33 6.96 18.55
CA ASN A 3 13.69 7.08 17.13
C ASN A 3 12.49 6.70 16.25
N LEU A 4 11.85 7.69 15.61
CA LEU A 4 10.59 7.51 14.88
C LEU A 4 10.67 6.49 13.71
N PRO A 5 11.62 6.57 12.75
CA PRO A 5 11.71 5.57 11.69
C PRO A 5 11.97 4.14 12.23
N VAL A 6 12.77 4.00 13.29
CA VAL A 6 13.01 2.70 13.93
C VAL A 6 11.72 2.16 14.57
N LEU A 7 10.96 2.99 15.29
CA LEU A 7 9.68 2.58 15.88
C LEU A 7 8.69 2.13 14.82
N MET A 8 8.55 2.89 13.72
CA MET A 8 7.68 2.52 12.61
C MET A 8 8.12 1.22 11.94
N ALA A 9 9.43 1.01 11.74
CA ALA A 9 9.97 -0.23 11.18
C ALA A 9 9.66 -1.44 12.07
N LEU A 10 9.85 -1.31 13.38
CA LEU A 10 9.55 -2.36 14.36
C LEU A 10 8.05 -2.69 14.41
N LEU A 11 7.17 -1.69 14.37
CA LEU A 11 5.72 -1.92 14.26
C LEU A 11 5.34 -2.60 12.94
N GLY A 12 5.97 -2.19 11.83
CA GLY A 12 5.78 -2.83 10.53
C GLY A 12 6.17 -4.31 10.57
N ILE A 13 7.35 -4.63 11.10
CA ILE A 13 7.82 -6.03 11.30
C ILE A 13 6.89 -6.78 12.24
N TRP A 14 6.44 -6.16 13.33
CA TRP A 14 5.53 -6.79 14.27
C TRP A 14 4.26 -7.29 13.58
N TYR A 15 3.61 -6.44 12.79
CA TYR A 15 2.40 -6.85 12.07
C TYR A 15 2.67 -7.77 10.88
N ASN A 16 3.74 -7.52 10.12
CA ASN A 16 4.09 -8.33 8.95
C ASN A 16 4.52 -9.75 9.34
N ASN A 17 5.48 -9.88 10.26
CA ASN A 17 6.13 -11.15 10.58
C ASN A 17 5.42 -11.95 11.68
N PHE A 18 4.74 -11.28 12.62
CA PHE A 18 4.10 -11.98 13.75
C PHE A 18 2.57 -12.07 13.62
N PHE A 19 1.93 -11.08 12.98
CA PHE A 19 0.48 -11.11 12.72
C PHE A 19 0.14 -11.55 11.29
N GLY A 20 1.13 -11.74 10.41
CA GLY A 20 0.91 -12.15 9.03
C GLY A 20 0.18 -11.10 8.19
N ALA A 21 0.28 -9.82 8.53
CA ALA A 21 -0.32 -8.74 7.76
C ALA A 21 0.49 -8.49 6.48
N GLU A 22 0.02 -9.03 5.36
CA GLU A 22 0.71 -8.97 4.05
C GLU A 22 0.71 -7.56 3.41
N THR A 23 -0.11 -6.63 3.90
CA THR A 23 -0.31 -5.31 3.29
C THR A 23 -0.25 -4.19 4.32
N GLN A 24 0.22 -3.02 3.91
CA GLN A 24 0.14 -1.78 4.71
C GLN A 24 -0.43 -0.64 3.86
N ALA A 25 -1.41 0.08 4.42
CA ALA A 25 -2.05 1.20 3.74
C ALA A 25 -1.40 2.54 4.13
N ILE A 26 -1.18 3.43 3.16
CA ILE A 26 -0.75 4.81 3.38
C ILE A 26 -1.88 5.76 2.96
N LEU A 27 -2.42 6.51 3.91
CA LEU A 27 -3.68 7.24 3.78
C LEU A 27 -3.46 8.72 4.11
N PRO A 28 -2.92 9.52 3.17
CA PRO A 28 -2.70 10.93 3.39
C PRO A 28 -4.01 11.73 3.26
N TYR A 29 -4.36 12.50 4.27
CA TYR A 29 -5.51 13.41 4.26
C TYR A 29 -5.08 14.79 3.74
N ASP A 30 -4.49 14.78 2.55
CA ASP A 30 -4.13 15.96 1.77
C ASP A 30 -4.15 15.58 0.28
N GLN A 31 -4.90 16.32 -0.53
CA GLN A 31 -5.07 16.01 -1.95
C GLN A 31 -3.78 16.21 -2.76
N TYR A 32 -2.88 17.10 -2.33
CA TYR A 32 -1.57 17.26 -2.99
C TYR A 32 -0.70 16.00 -2.85
N MET A 33 -0.95 15.18 -1.83
CA MET A 33 -0.26 13.92 -1.59
C MET A 33 -0.89 12.71 -2.29
N HIS A 34 -1.77 12.90 -3.29
CA HIS A 34 -2.44 11.78 -3.98
C HIS A 34 -1.49 10.76 -4.65
N ARG A 35 -0.21 11.12 -4.91
CA ARG A 35 0.82 10.19 -5.41
C ARG A 35 1.75 9.62 -4.34
N PHE A 36 1.59 10.01 -3.08
CA PHE A 36 2.52 9.63 -2.01
C PHE A 36 2.52 8.12 -1.76
N ALA A 37 1.36 7.47 -1.76
CA ALA A 37 1.26 6.02 -1.67
C ALA A 37 1.92 5.33 -2.88
N ALA A 38 1.70 5.83 -4.09
CA ALA A 38 2.32 5.29 -5.31
C ALA A 38 3.85 5.49 -5.37
N TYR A 39 4.35 6.60 -4.81
CA TYR A 39 5.79 6.83 -4.67
C TYR A 39 6.42 5.76 -3.77
N PHE A 40 5.78 5.42 -2.65
CA PHE A 40 6.28 4.39 -1.74
C PHE A 40 5.92 2.96 -2.13
N GLN A 41 4.98 2.74 -3.05
CA GLN A 41 4.86 1.44 -3.72
C GLN A 41 6.18 1.04 -4.35
N GLN A 42 6.79 1.96 -5.11
CA GLN A 42 8.14 1.72 -5.62
C GLN A 42 9.14 1.67 -4.45
N GLY A 43 9.17 2.71 -3.62
CA GLY A 43 10.19 2.88 -2.58
C GLY A 43 10.30 1.70 -1.60
N ASP A 44 9.21 1.13 -1.12
CA ASP A 44 9.21 0.02 -0.15
C ASP A 44 9.27 -1.34 -0.87
N MET A 45 8.39 -1.57 -1.86
CA MET A 45 8.23 -2.89 -2.47
C MET A 45 9.41 -3.27 -3.36
N GLU A 46 10.00 -2.32 -4.10
CA GLU A 46 11.21 -2.59 -4.91
C GLU A 46 12.44 -2.81 -4.00
N SER A 47 12.52 -2.07 -2.89
CA SER A 47 13.61 -2.19 -1.92
C SER A 47 13.56 -3.52 -1.16
N ASN A 48 12.45 -3.78 -0.47
CA ASN A 48 12.34 -4.86 0.51
C ASN A 48 11.61 -6.12 -0.01
N GLY A 49 11.11 -6.12 -1.25
CA GLY A 49 10.48 -7.27 -1.89
C GLY A 49 11.49 -8.35 -2.31
N LYS A 50 12.20 -8.93 -1.33
CA LYS A 50 13.33 -9.84 -1.55
C LYS A 50 13.10 -11.20 -0.89
N SER A 51 13.66 -12.25 -1.48
CA SER A 51 13.55 -13.63 -0.98
C SER A 51 14.89 -14.26 -0.59
N VAL A 52 15.98 -13.51 -0.73
CA VAL A 52 17.36 -13.94 -0.45
C VAL A 52 18.04 -12.87 0.39
N ASP A 53 18.74 -13.28 1.44
CA ASP A 53 19.52 -12.41 2.31
C ASP A 53 20.84 -11.97 1.67
N VAL A 54 21.55 -11.03 2.30
CA VAL A 54 22.83 -10.49 1.79
C VAL A 54 23.95 -11.54 1.72
N ASP A 55 23.80 -12.66 2.42
CA ASP A 55 24.75 -13.78 2.41
C ASP A 55 24.42 -14.80 1.31
N GLY A 56 23.33 -14.60 0.56
CA GLY A 56 22.90 -15.46 -0.54
C GLY A 56 22.01 -16.63 -0.13
N ASN A 57 21.49 -16.65 1.10
CA ASN A 57 20.60 -17.69 1.59
C ASN A 57 19.13 -17.32 1.39
N PRO A 58 18.26 -18.28 1.02
CA PRO A 58 16.82 -18.04 1.01
C PRO A 58 16.30 -17.70 2.42
N VAL A 59 15.48 -16.66 2.53
CA VAL A 59 14.83 -16.29 3.80
C VAL A 59 13.64 -17.20 4.10
N THR A 60 13.36 -17.44 5.39
CA THR A 60 12.24 -18.28 5.86
C THR A 60 11.11 -17.46 6.51
N TYR A 61 11.07 -16.16 6.26
CA TYR A 61 10.12 -15.21 6.82
C TYR A 61 9.63 -14.23 5.75
N GLN A 62 8.51 -13.55 6.02
CA GLN A 62 7.99 -12.48 5.15
C GLN A 62 8.94 -11.27 5.17
N THR A 63 9.21 -10.68 4.00
CA THR A 63 9.97 -9.43 3.85
C THR A 63 9.02 -8.26 3.56
N GLY A 64 9.30 -7.41 2.56
CA GLY A 64 8.53 -6.19 2.30
C GLY A 64 7.02 -6.43 2.09
N PRO A 65 6.14 -5.64 2.72
CA PRO A 65 4.69 -5.76 2.55
C PRO A 65 4.22 -5.16 1.22
N ILE A 66 2.99 -5.47 0.81
CA ILE A 66 2.33 -4.78 -0.30
C ILE A 66 1.83 -3.42 0.19
N LEU A 67 2.40 -2.34 -0.37
CA LEU A 67 1.96 -0.98 -0.09
C LEU A 67 0.87 -0.51 -1.05
N TRP A 68 -0.11 0.20 -0.52
CA TRP A 68 -1.19 0.78 -1.32
C TRP A 68 -1.88 1.90 -0.56
N GLY A 69 -2.73 2.66 -1.26
CA GLY A 69 -3.53 3.71 -0.63
C GLY A 69 -3.93 4.81 -1.59
N GLU A 70 -4.85 5.65 -1.13
CA GLU A 70 -5.40 6.82 -1.82
C GLU A 70 -5.59 7.93 -0.78
N PRO A 71 -5.63 9.21 -1.21
CA PRO A 71 -5.84 10.29 -0.27
C PRO A 71 -7.22 10.22 0.39
N GLY A 72 -7.28 10.67 1.64
CA GLY A 72 -8.52 10.94 2.35
C GLY A 72 -9.20 12.20 1.79
N THR A 73 -10.52 12.26 1.66
CA THR A 73 -11.51 11.27 2.11
C THR A 73 -11.90 10.24 1.04
N ASN A 74 -11.36 10.32 -0.17
CA ASN A 74 -11.73 9.46 -1.30
C ASN A 74 -11.61 7.97 -0.97
N GLY A 75 -10.51 7.55 -0.32
CA GLY A 75 -10.32 6.16 0.10
C GLY A 75 -11.43 5.63 1.02
N GLN A 76 -12.06 6.49 1.82
CA GLN A 76 -13.18 6.12 2.69
C GLN A 76 -14.40 5.63 1.92
N HIS A 77 -14.61 6.16 0.70
CA HIS A 77 -15.71 5.80 -0.18
C HIS A 77 -15.32 4.74 -1.22
N SER A 78 -14.14 4.14 -1.10
CA SER A 78 -13.65 3.11 -2.02
C SER A 78 -13.43 1.78 -1.30
N PHE A 79 -12.48 1.72 -0.36
CA PHE A 79 -11.98 0.46 0.18
C PHE A 79 -12.01 0.37 1.71
N PHE A 80 -12.37 1.45 2.42
CA PHE A 80 -12.48 1.42 3.88
C PHE A 80 -13.51 0.42 4.40
N GLN A 81 -14.51 0.04 3.59
CA GLN A 81 -15.42 -1.07 3.91
C GLN A 81 -14.63 -2.35 4.21
N LEU A 82 -13.65 -2.68 3.37
CA LEU A 82 -12.80 -3.85 3.57
C LEU A 82 -11.87 -3.66 4.77
N ILE A 83 -11.30 -2.46 4.96
CA ILE A 83 -10.46 -2.21 6.13
C ILE A 83 -11.28 -2.42 7.41
N HIS A 84 -12.50 -1.88 7.51
CA HIS A 84 -13.34 -1.94 8.70
C HIS A 84 -13.99 -3.30 8.96
N GLN A 85 -14.58 -3.95 7.96
CA GLN A 85 -15.37 -5.17 8.18
C GLN A 85 -14.86 -6.38 7.40
N GLY A 86 -13.79 -6.22 6.63
CA GLY A 86 -13.12 -7.32 5.97
C GLY A 86 -12.38 -8.24 6.93
N THR A 87 -11.96 -9.38 6.39
CA THR A 87 -11.28 -10.46 7.12
C THR A 87 -9.75 -10.32 7.15
N LYS A 88 -9.21 -9.26 6.55
CA LYS A 88 -7.78 -8.99 6.49
C LYS A 88 -7.37 -7.99 7.58
N LEU A 89 -6.22 -8.22 8.20
CA LEU A 89 -5.57 -7.24 9.06
C LEU A 89 -4.71 -6.32 8.20
N ILE A 90 -4.97 -5.02 8.26
CA ILE A 90 -4.30 -4.02 7.42
C ILE A 90 -3.84 -2.88 8.32
N PRO A 91 -2.56 -2.86 8.74
CA PRO A 91 -1.95 -1.69 9.36
C PRO A 91 -2.05 -0.48 8.43
N CYS A 92 -2.47 0.67 8.99
CA CYS A 92 -2.68 1.89 8.23
C CYS A 92 -1.86 3.05 8.80
N ASP A 93 -1.13 3.76 7.94
CA ASP A 93 -0.51 5.04 8.29
C ASP A 93 -1.44 6.18 7.83
N PHE A 94 -2.01 6.89 8.79
CA PHE A 94 -2.78 8.11 8.55
C PHE A 94 -1.85 9.31 8.63
N ILE A 95 -1.80 10.13 7.57
CA ILE A 95 -0.97 11.34 7.51
C ILE A 95 -1.89 12.56 7.38
N GLY A 96 -1.79 13.55 8.28
CA GLY A 96 -2.64 14.73 8.27
C GLY A 96 -1.91 16.02 8.65
N PHE A 97 -2.54 17.16 8.38
CA PHE A 97 -1.96 18.49 8.62
C PHE A 97 -2.92 19.38 9.41
N ASN A 98 -2.41 20.12 10.40
CA ASN A 98 -3.24 21.04 11.21
C ASN A 98 -3.85 22.17 10.36
N ARG A 99 -3.14 22.61 9.34
CA ARG A 99 -3.49 23.73 8.48
C ARG A 99 -3.58 23.31 7.01
N THR A 100 -4.39 24.04 6.26
CA THR A 100 -4.52 23.91 4.80
C THR A 100 -3.88 25.09 4.08
N HIS A 101 -3.40 24.84 2.86
CA HIS A 101 -3.04 25.89 1.90
C HIS A 101 -4.25 26.57 1.27
N ASN A 102 -5.43 25.97 1.37
CA ASN A 102 -6.66 26.43 0.75
C ASN A 102 -7.75 26.66 1.82
N PRO A 103 -7.67 27.74 2.62
CA PRO A 103 -8.65 28.02 3.67
C PRO A 103 -10.00 28.39 3.03
N LEU A 104 -10.91 27.42 2.96
CA LEU A 104 -12.24 27.57 2.38
C LEU A 104 -13.32 27.10 3.37
N GLY A 105 -14.00 28.06 4.01
CA GLY A 105 -15.04 27.78 5.00
C GLY A 105 -14.58 26.79 6.07
N ASP A 106 -15.38 25.74 6.29
CA ASP A 106 -15.10 24.66 7.25
C ASP A 106 -14.54 23.39 6.59
N HIS A 107 -14.07 23.46 5.33
CA HIS A 107 -13.65 22.28 4.57
C HIS A 107 -12.51 21.52 5.25
N HIS A 108 -11.49 22.24 5.74
CA HIS A 108 -10.35 21.60 6.43
C HIS A 108 -10.78 20.96 7.76
N ALA A 109 -11.68 21.62 8.50
CA ALA A 109 -12.22 21.06 9.73
C ALA A 109 -13.00 19.76 9.46
N LYS A 110 -13.81 19.70 8.39
CA LYS A 110 -14.51 18.49 7.95
C LYS A 110 -13.55 17.38 7.51
N LEU A 111 -12.50 17.71 6.76
CA LEU A 111 -11.45 16.76 6.38
C LEU A 111 -10.80 16.13 7.62
N MET A 112 -10.36 16.97 8.56
CA MET A 112 -9.69 16.51 9.78
C MET A 112 -10.65 15.80 10.75
N ALA A 113 -11.93 16.17 10.79
CA ALA A 113 -12.94 15.41 11.55
C ALA A 113 -13.01 13.96 11.06
N ASN A 114 -12.97 13.73 9.75
CA ASN A 114 -12.92 12.38 9.20
C ASN A 114 -11.57 11.68 9.52
N PHE A 115 -10.45 12.40 9.46
CA PHE A 115 -9.13 11.85 9.82
C PHE A 115 -9.11 11.27 11.24
N PHE A 116 -9.59 12.04 12.21
CA PHE A 116 -9.66 11.62 13.61
C PHE A 116 -10.72 10.54 13.85
N ALA A 117 -11.88 10.65 13.20
CA ALA A 117 -12.96 9.68 13.36
C ALA A 117 -12.56 8.30 12.84
N GLN A 118 -11.82 8.22 11.73
CA GLN A 118 -11.45 6.94 11.11
C GLN A 118 -10.45 6.15 11.95
N THR A 119 -9.39 6.78 12.45
CA THR A 119 -8.41 6.12 13.34
C THR A 119 -9.08 5.63 14.63
N ARG A 120 -10.00 6.43 15.19
CA ARG A 120 -10.83 6.01 16.33
C ARG A 120 -11.73 4.82 16.01
N ALA A 121 -12.46 4.88 14.90
CA ALA A 121 -13.38 3.81 14.50
C ALA A 121 -12.64 2.48 14.25
N LEU A 122 -11.45 2.55 13.64
CA LEU A 122 -10.59 1.38 13.42
C LEU A 122 -10.09 0.76 14.74
N ALA A 123 -9.72 1.58 15.71
CA ALA A 123 -9.25 1.10 17.00
C ALA A 123 -10.37 0.46 17.84
N PHE A 124 -11.51 1.14 17.98
CA PHE A 124 -12.53 0.78 18.97
C PHE A 124 -13.75 0.08 18.40
N GLY A 125 -14.00 0.21 17.10
CA GLY A 125 -15.16 -0.40 16.47
C GLY A 125 -16.48 0.13 17.05
N LYS A 126 -17.49 -0.74 17.03
CA LYS A 126 -18.84 -0.51 17.51
C LYS A 126 -19.49 -1.84 17.87
N THR A 127 -19.84 -2.02 19.14
CA THR A 127 -20.32 -3.31 19.64
C THR A 127 -21.76 -3.59 19.22
N ARG A 128 -22.19 -4.85 19.39
CA ARG A 128 -23.58 -5.26 19.15
C ARG A 128 -24.55 -4.46 20.01
N GLU A 129 -24.24 -4.28 21.28
CA GLU A 129 -25.07 -3.58 22.25
C GLU A 129 -25.22 -2.10 21.86
N GLU A 130 -24.15 -1.47 21.40
CA GLU A 130 -24.18 -0.09 20.89
C GLU A 130 -25.05 0.02 19.63
N VAL A 131 -24.97 -0.95 18.73
CA VAL A 131 -25.80 -0.98 17.51
C VAL A 131 -27.28 -1.20 17.85
N GLU A 132 -27.59 -2.12 18.78
CA GLU A 132 -28.96 -2.39 19.23
C GLU A 132 -29.57 -1.17 19.93
N ALA A 133 -28.78 -0.43 20.71
CA ALA A 133 -29.21 0.80 21.38
C ALA A 133 -29.59 1.94 20.41
N GLU A 134 -29.14 1.90 19.15
CA GLU A 134 -29.53 2.86 18.11
C GLU A 134 -30.93 2.59 17.52
N GLY A 135 -31.60 1.53 17.96
CA GLY A 135 -32.94 1.18 17.47
C GLY A 135 -32.95 0.69 16.03
N VAL A 136 -31.84 0.11 15.56
CA VAL A 136 -31.80 -0.53 14.23
C VAL A 136 -32.64 -1.82 14.23
N ASP A 137 -33.15 -2.20 13.06
CA ASP A 137 -33.80 -3.51 12.89
C ASP A 137 -32.89 -4.63 13.41
N PRO A 138 -33.36 -5.51 14.30
CA PRO A 138 -32.58 -6.64 14.82
C PRO A 138 -31.93 -7.50 13.73
N ALA A 139 -32.57 -7.65 12.57
CA ALA A 139 -32.02 -8.38 11.43
C ALA A 139 -30.77 -7.70 10.82
N LEU A 140 -30.62 -6.38 11.00
CA LEU A 140 -29.50 -5.61 10.49
C LEU A 140 -28.31 -5.51 11.44
N VAL A 141 -28.50 -5.82 12.73
CA VAL A 141 -27.47 -5.69 13.77
C VAL A 141 -26.15 -6.37 13.38
N PRO A 142 -26.12 -7.64 12.91
CA PRO A 142 -24.86 -8.32 12.60
C PRO A 142 -24.03 -7.62 11.51
N PHE A 143 -24.69 -6.92 10.59
CA PHE A 143 -24.04 -6.23 9.46
C PHE A 143 -23.51 -4.83 9.86
N LYS A 144 -23.93 -4.32 11.01
CA LYS A 144 -23.56 -2.99 11.53
C LYS A 144 -22.57 -3.03 12.69
N VAL A 145 -22.16 -4.22 13.14
CA VAL A 145 -21.09 -4.40 14.12
C VAL A 145 -19.73 -4.12 13.48
N PHE A 146 -18.87 -3.40 14.21
CA PHE A 146 -17.49 -3.15 13.83
C PHE A 146 -16.60 -3.73 14.93
N ASN A 147 -15.76 -4.71 14.58
CA ASN A 147 -14.94 -5.42 15.58
C ASN A 147 -13.84 -4.55 16.21
N GLY A 148 -13.49 -3.42 15.59
CA GLY A 148 -12.34 -2.61 16.00
C GLY A 148 -11.04 -3.41 15.93
N ASN A 149 -10.09 -3.08 16.81
CA ASN A 149 -8.77 -3.71 16.92
C ASN A 149 -7.98 -3.71 15.60
N LYS A 150 -8.04 -2.59 14.87
CA LYS A 150 -7.33 -2.41 13.60
C LYS A 150 -6.24 -1.36 13.78
N PRO A 151 -4.97 -1.73 13.58
CA PRO A 151 -3.86 -0.87 13.97
C PRO A 151 -3.70 0.30 13.01
N THR A 152 -3.49 1.49 13.58
CA THR A 152 -3.16 2.69 12.81
C THR A 152 -2.00 3.44 13.46
N ASN A 153 -1.11 3.99 12.65
CA ASN A 153 -0.26 5.10 13.05
C ASN A 153 -0.92 6.41 12.65
N THR A 154 -0.75 7.45 13.46
CA THR A 154 -1.22 8.81 13.14
C THR A 154 -0.03 9.76 13.11
N LEU A 155 0.35 10.19 11.91
CA LEU A 155 1.39 11.17 11.67
C LEU A 155 0.75 12.53 11.40
N MET A 156 1.15 13.53 12.17
CA MET A 156 0.65 14.89 12.03
C MET A 156 1.76 15.92 11.98
N ALA A 157 1.61 16.89 11.09
CA ALA A 157 2.46 18.07 11.00
C ALA A 157 1.60 19.35 10.94
N ASP A 158 2.22 20.52 11.08
CA ASP A 158 1.46 21.78 11.09
C ASP A 158 0.87 22.11 9.71
N LEU A 159 1.69 22.10 8.66
CA LEU A 159 1.32 22.42 7.29
C LEU A 159 2.21 21.62 6.32
N LEU A 160 1.67 21.19 5.19
CA LEU A 160 2.44 20.53 4.13
C LEU A 160 3.38 21.52 3.43
N THR A 161 4.56 21.75 4.00
CA THR A 161 5.61 22.58 3.40
C THR A 161 6.63 21.70 2.68
N PRO A 162 7.50 22.26 1.80
CA PRO A 162 8.59 21.49 1.19
C PRO A 162 9.49 20.78 2.22
N SER A 163 9.75 21.43 3.36
CA SER A 163 10.51 20.82 4.47
C SER A 163 9.77 19.64 5.07
N VAL A 164 8.47 19.77 5.34
CA VAL A 164 7.65 18.68 5.91
C VAL A 164 7.52 17.52 4.92
N GLN A 165 7.36 17.79 3.63
CA GLN A 165 7.36 16.75 2.60
C GLN A 165 8.71 16.00 2.60
N GLY A 166 9.84 16.70 2.67
CA GLY A 166 11.16 16.07 2.76
C GLY A 166 11.34 15.22 4.03
N GLN A 167 10.83 15.70 5.18
CA GLN A 167 10.85 14.94 6.43
C GLN A 167 10.02 13.65 6.33
N LEU A 168 8.84 13.72 5.71
CA LEU A 168 8.00 12.54 5.49
C LEU A 168 8.68 11.54 4.54
N ILE A 169 9.31 12.01 3.47
CA ILE A 169 10.04 11.12 2.55
C ILE A 169 11.19 10.42 3.28
N ALA A 170 12.05 11.19 3.94
CA ALA A 170 13.20 10.65 4.68
C ALA A 170 12.77 9.70 5.82
N LEU A 171 11.64 9.97 6.47
CA LEU A 171 11.07 9.09 7.48
C LEU A 171 10.79 7.69 6.91
N TYR A 172 10.12 7.61 5.76
CA TYR A 172 9.81 6.34 5.12
C TYR A 172 11.06 5.67 4.53
N GLU A 173 11.99 6.41 3.92
CA GLU A 173 13.28 5.87 3.47
C GLU A 173 14.05 5.19 4.62
N HIS A 174 14.11 5.84 5.78
CA HIS A 174 14.76 5.26 6.95
C HIS A 174 13.98 4.11 7.58
N LYS A 175 12.65 4.14 7.57
CA LYS A 175 11.81 2.98 7.96
C LYS A 175 12.15 1.77 7.07
N ILE A 176 12.15 1.96 5.74
CA ILE A 176 12.45 0.93 4.74
C ILE A 176 13.85 0.36 4.97
N PHE A 177 14.85 1.22 5.16
CA PHE A 177 16.22 0.81 5.47
C PHE A 177 16.31 -0.05 6.74
N VAL A 178 15.69 0.40 7.84
CA VAL A 178 15.73 -0.34 9.12
C VAL A 178 15.07 -1.71 8.97
N GLN A 179 13.95 -1.81 8.24
CA GLN A 179 13.33 -3.11 7.95
C GLN A 179 14.25 -4.02 7.14
N GLY A 180 14.89 -3.50 6.09
CA GLY A 180 15.85 -4.26 5.28
C GLY A 180 17.02 -4.79 6.09
N VAL A 181 17.59 -3.96 6.97
CA VAL A 181 18.67 -4.37 7.90
C VAL A 181 18.21 -5.47 8.84
N LEU A 182 17.01 -5.35 9.43
CA LEU A 182 16.48 -6.34 10.37
C LEU A 182 16.16 -7.68 9.69
N TRP A 183 15.78 -7.66 8.41
CA TRP A 183 15.59 -8.85 7.59
C TRP A 183 16.88 -9.34 6.91
N ASN A 184 18.04 -8.72 7.17
CA ASN A 184 19.30 -9.06 6.53
C ASN A 184 19.24 -9.10 4.98
N ILE A 185 18.44 -8.23 4.36
CA ILE A 185 18.32 -8.15 2.89
C ILE A 185 18.99 -6.88 2.36
N ASN A 186 19.29 -6.84 1.06
CA ASN A 186 19.78 -5.63 0.40
C ASN A 186 18.59 -4.78 -0.11
N PRO A 187 18.28 -3.62 0.51
CA PRO A 187 17.20 -2.77 0.05
C PRO A 187 17.56 -1.92 -1.19
N TYR A 188 18.78 -2.02 -1.72
CA TYR A 188 19.31 -1.11 -2.74
C TYR A 188 19.63 -1.77 -4.09
N ASP A 189 19.21 -3.02 -4.30
CA ASP A 189 19.23 -3.68 -5.61
C ASP A 189 17.83 -4.00 -6.13
N GLN A 190 17.75 -4.39 -7.41
CA GLN A 190 16.47 -4.67 -8.09
C GLN A 190 16.60 -5.72 -9.20
N TRP A 191 17.34 -6.82 -8.96
CA TRP A 191 17.57 -7.88 -9.96
C TRP A 191 16.29 -8.49 -10.57
N GLY A 192 15.19 -8.48 -9.81
CA GLY A 192 13.91 -9.05 -10.25
C GLY A 192 13.31 -8.44 -11.52
N VAL A 193 13.75 -7.25 -11.94
CA VAL A 193 13.21 -6.58 -13.14
C VAL A 193 13.91 -7.01 -14.44
N GLU A 194 15.06 -7.69 -14.36
CA GLU A 194 15.92 -7.94 -15.53
C GLU A 194 15.33 -8.99 -16.49
N LEU A 195 14.75 -10.06 -15.93
CA LEU A 195 14.17 -11.14 -16.73
C LEU A 195 13.06 -10.63 -17.65
N GLY A 196 12.15 -9.79 -17.13
CA GLY A 196 11.06 -9.21 -17.92
C GLY A 196 11.56 -8.36 -19.08
N LYS A 197 12.62 -7.55 -18.85
CA LYS A 197 13.25 -6.74 -19.90
C LYS A 197 13.88 -7.61 -20.99
N ALA A 198 14.61 -8.65 -20.61
CA ALA A 198 15.23 -9.57 -21.55
C ALA A 198 14.19 -10.33 -22.40
N LEU A 199 13.14 -10.86 -21.76
CA LEU A 199 12.06 -11.56 -22.47
C LEU A 199 11.30 -10.62 -23.42
N ALA A 200 11.03 -9.38 -23.02
CA ALA A 200 10.40 -8.40 -23.90
C ALA A 200 11.24 -8.11 -25.15
N GLN A 201 12.57 -8.01 -25.02
CA GLN A 201 13.46 -7.84 -26.16
C GLN A 201 13.48 -9.07 -27.09
N GLN A 202 13.33 -10.28 -26.55
CA GLN A 202 13.23 -11.52 -27.34
C GLN A 202 11.90 -11.63 -28.08
N ILE A 203 10.79 -11.23 -27.45
CA ILE A 203 9.43 -11.32 -28.02
C ILE A 203 9.17 -10.22 -29.04
N LEU A 204 9.78 -9.04 -28.90
CA LEU A 204 9.49 -7.88 -29.75
C LEU A 204 9.68 -8.13 -31.26
N PRO A 205 10.75 -8.78 -31.74
CA PRO A 205 10.89 -9.16 -33.15
C PRO A 205 9.78 -10.10 -33.60
N ASP A 206 9.36 -11.05 -32.77
CA ASP A 206 8.29 -11.96 -33.11
C ASP A 206 6.96 -11.22 -33.23
N LEU A 207 6.63 -10.24 -32.38
CA LEU A 207 5.41 -9.44 -32.56
C LEU A 207 5.37 -8.67 -33.89
N ARG A 208 6.52 -8.34 -34.46
CA ARG A 208 6.67 -7.59 -35.73
C ARG A 208 6.84 -8.47 -36.97
N ASP A 209 6.98 -9.78 -36.78
CA ASP A 209 7.21 -10.71 -37.88
C ASP A 209 5.90 -11.00 -38.62
N GLU A 210 5.78 -10.43 -39.81
CA GLU A 210 4.66 -10.64 -40.74
C GLU A 210 4.78 -11.96 -41.52
N GLY A 211 5.96 -12.60 -41.48
CA GLY A 211 6.26 -13.84 -42.20
C GLY A 211 5.68 -15.09 -41.56
N GLY A 212 5.04 -14.97 -40.40
CA GLY A 212 4.37 -16.09 -39.73
C GLY A 212 5.35 -17.17 -39.25
N LYS A 213 6.56 -16.78 -38.81
CA LYS A 213 7.53 -17.73 -38.27
C LYS A 213 6.91 -18.51 -37.11
N LYS A 214 7.16 -19.82 -37.12
CA LYS A 214 6.78 -20.72 -36.03
C LYS A 214 7.46 -20.28 -34.72
N LEU A 215 6.64 -20.02 -33.72
CA LEU A 215 7.09 -19.61 -32.38
C LEU A 215 7.55 -20.83 -31.57
N ALA A 216 8.46 -20.59 -30.63
CA ALA A 216 9.06 -21.63 -29.77
C ALA A 216 8.92 -21.31 -28.27
N TYR A 217 7.89 -20.56 -27.89
CA TYR A 217 7.52 -20.33 -26.49
C TYR A 217 6.50 -21.36 -26.02
N ASP A 218 6.00 -21.21 -24.79
CA ASP A 218 4.87 -21.98 -24.30
C ASP A 218 3.58 -21.69 -25.10
N SER A 219 2.59 -22.57 -24.96
CA SER A 219 1.36 -22.51 -25.76
C SER A 219 0.52 -21.26 -25.48
N SER A 220 0.60 -20.67 -24.28
CA SER A 220 -0.09 -19.43 -23.95
C SER A 220 0.55 -18.25 -24.67
N THR A 221 1.86 -18.08 -24.50
CA THR A 221 2.62 -16.98 -25.12
C THR A 221 2.51 -17.02 -26.65
N ASN A 222 2.63 -18.21 -27.26
CA ASN A 222 2.49 -18.36 -28.71
C ASN A 222 1.12 -17.88 -29.20
N ARG A 223 0.03 -18.33 -28.55
CA ARG A 223 -1.34 -17.93 -28.94
C ARG A 223 -1.58 -16.44 -28.78
N LEU A 224 -0.99 -15.81 -27.77
CA LEU A 224 -1.10 -14.36 -27.56
C LEU A 224 -0.39 -13.57 -28.66
N ILE A 225 0.83 -13.98 -29.04
CA ILE A 225 1.58 -13.37 -30.13
C ILE A 225 0.83 -13.56 -31.46
N GLU A 226 0.36 -14.77 -31.76
CA GLU A 226 -0.43 -15.07 -32.97
C GLU A 226 -1.70 -14.22 -33.04
N ARG A 227 -2.44 -14.10 -31.93
CA ARG A 227 -3.63 -13.24 -31.84
C ARG A 227 -3.28 -11.76 -32.06
N PHE A 228 -2.17 -11.28 -31.48
CA PHE A 228 -1.70 -9.91 -31.67
C PHE A 228 -1.36 -9.65 -33.14
N ARG A 229 -0.55 -10.52 -33.77
CA ARG A 229 -0.20 -10.44 -35.19
C ARG A 229 -1.46 -10.38 -36.06
N ALA A 230 -2.37 -11.34 -35.89
CA ALA A 230 -3.61 -11.42 -36.66
C ALA A 230 -4.47 -10.15 -36.57
N ALA A 231 -4.54 -9.52 -35.39
CA ALA A 231 -5.28 -8.27 -35.20
C ALA A 231 -4.61 -7.06 -35.90
N ASN A 232 -3.29 -7.09 -36.09
CA ASN A 232 -2.53 -5.98 -36.69
C ASN A 232 -2.22 -6.19 -38.18
N HIS A 233 -2.51 -7.37 -38.77
CA HIS A 233 -2.41 -7.63 -40.21
C HIS A 233 -3.69 -7.33 -41.01
N LEU A 234 -4.78 -6.91 -40.36
CA LEU A 234 -6.07 -6.60 -41.01
C LEU A 234 -6.22 -5.13 -41.45
N GLY A 235 -5.11 -4.42 -41.67
CA GLY A 235 -5.05 -3.08 -42.28
C GLY A 235 -4.12 -3.07 -43.48
#